data_AF-A0A6A4LFA3-F1
#
_entry.id   AF-A0A6A4LFA3-F1
#
_cell.length_a   1.000
_cell.length_b   1.000
_cell.length_c   1.000
_cell.angle_alpha   90.00
_cell.angle_beta   90.00
_cell.angle_gamma   90.00
#
_symmetry.space_group_name_H-M   'P 1'
#
loop_
_entity.id
_entity.type
_entity.pdbx_description
1 polymer ?
#
loop_
_entity_poly.entity_id
_entity_poly.type
_entity_poly.pdbx_seq_one_letter_code
_entity_poly.pdbx_strand_id
1 'polypeptide(L)'
;VVEGQLKLLSGRNQEDSSERALLRMGYGALGLQPNAHPVSSVSRGCQSGIAQRHGVMLREGSFLLLVARACVASGLLDVLRGRLDAGDLNNHESLVKAIKQVDVVISTTGKTSTDGSSPLLDQFKLIAAIKEAGNIKRFFPSEFGNDVDRVNAVEPAKTAYAMKAQLRRAIEAEGIPYTFVSSNYFAGYNLPHFGQPELSAPPREKAIILGDGNPKAVFVAEHDIGTYTIKAVDDPRTLNKILYMRPPKNMYSLNELVSLWEKKIGKTLERIYVPEDQVLKQIQESPIPIKITLAICHSVYVMGDQTNFEIEPSFGVEASELYPDVKYTTVDEYLDRFV
;
A
#
# COMPACT_ATOMS: atom_id res chain seq x y z
N VAL A 1 -39.27 11.86 25.17
CA VAL A 1 -40.67 11.36 25.05
C VAL A 1 -40.77 10.78 23.66
N VAL A 2 -40.69 9.49 23.31
CA VAL A 2 -40.81 8.15 23.93
C VAL A 2 -40.20 7.21 22.85
N GLU A 3 -39.11 6.47 23.09
CA GLU A 3 -39.03 5.02 23.41
C GLU A 3 -40.01 4.07 22.67
N GLY A 4 -39.52 3.02 22.00
CA GLY A 4 -40.37 1.99 21.38
C GLY A 4 -39.60 0.78 20.81
N GLN A 5 -39.79 -0.39 21.42
CA GLN A 5 -38.99 -1.61 21.38
C GLN A 5 -38.97 -2.45 20.08
N LEU A 6 -37.82 -3.14 19.91
CA LEU A 6 -37.53 -4.47 19.33
C LEU A 6 -38.69 -5.43 18.95
N LYS A 7 -38.48 -6.15 17.84
CA LYS A 7 -38.84 -7.57 17.71
C LYS A 7 -37.75 -8.36 16.99
N LEU A 8 -37.28 -9.42 17.64
CA LEU A 8 -36.40 -10.48 17.14
C LEU A 8 -37.17 -11.44 16.21
N LEU A 9 -36.51 -11.92 15.15
CA LEU A 9 -36.80 -13.21 14.55
C LEU A 9 -35.49 -13.97 14.37
N SER A 10 -35.39 -15.10 15.07
CA SER A 10 -34.31 -16.08 15.01
C SER A 10 -34.47 -17.00 13.81
N GLY A 11 -33.41 -17.18 13.03
CA GLY A 11 -33.28 -18.27 12.07
C GLY A 11 -31.82 -18.66 11.97
N ARG A 12 -31.47 -19.85 12.47
CA ARG A 12 -30.16 -20.48 12.25
C ARG A 12 -30.12 -20.98 10.81
N ASN A 13 -29.03 -20.72 10.10
CA ASN A 13 -28.43 -21.68 9.19
C ASN A 13 -26.92 -21.45 9.19
N GLN A 14 -26.21 -22.54 9.44
CA GLN A 14 -24.76 -22.70 9.42
C GLN A 14 -24.37 -22.93 7.96
N GLU A 15 -23.51 -22.08 7.38
CA GLU A 15 -22.43 -22.47 6.45
C GLU A 15 -21.71 -21.23 5.86
N ASP A 16 -20.38 -21.30 5.95
CA ASP A 16 -19.30 -20.63 5.21
C ASP A 16 -19.45 -19.14 4.79
N SER A 17 -18.69 -18.25 5.44
CA SER A 17 -18.62 -16.83 5.03
C SER A 17 -17.23 -16.23 5.30
N SER A 18 -16.48 -15.91 4.24
CA SER A 18 -15.22 -15.14 4.31
C SER A 18 -15.51 -13.64 4.28
N GLU A 19 -15.13 -12.89 5.32
CA GLU A 19 -15.35 -11.44 5.39
C GLU A 19 -14.15 -10.64 4.83
N ARG A 20 -14.46 -9.54 4.12
CA ARG A 20 -13.50 -8.63 3.50
C ARG A 20 -13.32 -7.38 4.38
N ALA A 21 -12.10 -7.14 4.84
CA ALA A 21 -11.72 -5.88 5.47
C ALA A 21 -11.32 -4.87 4.38
N LEU A 22 -12.13 -3.81 4.21
CA LEU A 22 -11.78 -2.70 3.31
C LEU A 22 -10.91 -1.69 4.07
N LEU A 23 -9.59 -1.87 4.06
CA LEU A 23 -8.67 -0.78 4.35
C LEU A 23 -8.81 0.24 3.22
N ARG A 24 -9.51 1.36 3.45
CA ARG A 24 -9.42 2.52 2.56
C ARG A 24 -8.04 3.14 2.75
N MET A 25 -7.04 2.66 2.02
CA MET A 25 -5.83 3.45 1.77
C MET A 25 -6.26 4.66 0.95
N GLY A 26 -6.57 5.75 1.64
CA GLY A 26 -6.91 7.01 0.99
C GLY A 26 -5.72 7.53 0.19
N TYR A 27 -5.99 8.26 -0.89
CA TYR A 27 -5.07 9.10 -1.66
C TYR A 27 -4.48 10.26 -0.80
N GLY A 28 -4.08 9.97 0.44
CA GLY A 28 -3.37 10.89 1.30
C GLY A 28 -1.95 11.07 0.78
N ALA A 29 -1.76 12.13 0.00
CA ALA A 29 -0.45 12.73 -0.24
C ALA A 29 0.59 11.93 -1.04
N LEU A 30 0.23 11.57 -2.28
CA LEU A 30 1.16 11.68 -3.41
C LEU A 30 0.64 12.81 -4.29
N GLY A 31 1.00 14.05 -3.96
CA GLY A 31 0.53 15.27 -4.63
C GLY A 31 0.94 15.38 -6.10
N LEU A 32 0.29 14.60 -6.96
CA LEU A 32 0.43 14.61 -8.41
C LEU A 32 -0.84 14.08 -9.08
N GLN A 33 -1.85 14.94 -9.20
CA GLN A 33 -2.66 15.17 -10.40
C GLN A 33 -3.96 15.90 -9.98
N PRO A 34 -4.28 17.09 -10.53
CA PRO A 34 -5.52 17.81 -10.20
C PRO A 34 -6.80 17.17 -10.77
N ASN A 35 -6.70 16.20 -11.69
CA ASN A 35 -7.82 15.80 -12.55
C ASN A 35 -8.13 14.29 -12.57
N ALA A 36 -7.89 13.57 -11.47
CA ALA A 36 -8.48 12.24 -11.31
C ALA A 36 -9.96 12.41 -10.91
N HIS A 37 -10.87 12.35 -11.89
CA HIS A 37 -12.30 12.28 -11.61
C HIS A 37 -12.62 11.05 -10.73
N PRO A 38 -13.51 11.17 -9.74
CA PRO A 38 -13.91 10.05 -8.90
C PRO A 38 -14.59 9.01 -9.80
N VAL A 39 -13.96 7.85 -9.98
CA VAL A 39 -14.62 6.68 -10.57
C VAL A 39 -15.69 6.23 -9.58
N SER A 40 -16.91 6.73 -9.80
CA SER A 40 -18.11 6.24 -9.13
C SER A 40 -18.47 4.89 -9.74
N SER A 41 -18.27 3.81 -8.99
CA SER A 41 -18.88 2.51 -9.32
C SER A 41 -19.53 1.89 -8.09
N VAL A 42 -20.83 2.16 -7.99
CA VAL A 42 -21.94 1.28 -7.61
C VAL A 42 -21.65 0.23 -6.52
N SER A 43 -22.07 0.55 -5.29
CA SER A 43 -22.43 -0.44 -4.28
C SER A 43 -23.93 -0.76 -4.38
N ARG A 44 -24.26 -1.94 -4.92
CA ARG A 44 -25.56 -2.59 -4.66
C ARG A 44 -25.34 -4.06 -4.34
N GLY A 45 -25.73 -4.42 -3.12
CA GLY A 45 -26.17 -5.77 -2.75
C GLY A 45 -25.06 -6.76 -2.41
N CYS A 46 -24.91 -7.06 -1.12
CA CYS A 46 -25.31 -8.36 -0.52
C CYS A 46 -24.56 -8.60 0.80
N GLN A 47 -25.27 -9.22 1.73
CA GLN A 47 -24.99 -9.34 3.16
C GLN A 47 -24.10 -10.56 3.50
N SER A 48 -23.52 -10.53 4.72
CA SER A 48 -22.79 -11.60 5.48
C SER A 48 -21.29 -11.80 5.14
N GLY A 49 -20.32 -12.03 6.05
CA GLY A 49 -20.21 -12.11 7.53
C GLY A 49 -18.83 -12.70 7.95
N ILE A 50 -18.27 -12.29 9.12
CA ILE A 50 -17.02 -12.59 9.92
C ILE A 50 -16.16 -11.33 10.25
N ALA A 51 -16.57 -10.54 11.26
CA ALA A 51 -15.98 -9.23 11.62
C ALA A 51 -14.58 -9.28 12.25
N GLN A 52 -13.57 -8.83 11.51
CA GLN A 52 -12.32 -8.29 12.07
C GLN A 52 -12.52 -6.84 12.52
N ARG A 53 -12.10 -6.52 13.75
CA ARG A 53 -12.38 -5.25 14.43
C ARG A 53 -11.30 -4.21 14.14
N HIS A 54 -11.68 -3.12 13.49
CA HIS A 54 -10.78 -2.03 13.14
C HIS A 54 -11.25 -0.72 13.79
N GLY A 55 -10.38 -0.06 14.54
CA GLY A 55 -10.57 1.33 14.95
C GLY A 55 -9.96 2.24 13.88
N VAL A 56 -10.72 3.23 13.41
CA VAL A 56 -10.24 4.22 12.44
C VAL A 56 -10.04 5.54 13.17
N MET A 57 -8.80 6.04 13.19
CA MET A 57 -8.52 7.41 13.62
C MET A 57 -8.84 8.35 12.45
N LEU A 58 -9.81 9.25 12.62
CA LEU A 58 -10.12 10.30 11.64
C LEU A 58 -9.87 11.66 12.30
N ARG A 59 -8.93 12.43 11.75
CA ARG A 59 -8.92 13.89 11.85
C ARG A 59 -8.98 14.44 10.44
N GLU A 60 -9.81 15.46 10.22
CA GLU A 60 -9.77 16.24 8.98
C GLU A 60 -8.35 16.79 8.77
N GLY A 61 -7.71 16.39 7.67
CA GLY A 61 -6.30 16.68 7.38
C GLY A 61 -5.43 15.43 7.41
N SER A 62 -5.33 14.76 6.25
CA SER A 62 -4.18 13.96 5.76
C SER A 62 -3.35 13.09 6.73
N PHE A 63 -3.95 12.36 7.67
CA PHE A 63 -3.24 11.26 8.37
C PHE A 63 -4.16 10.07 8.57
N LEU A 64 -3.90 8.96 7.86
CA LEU A 64 -4.55 7.68 8.14
C LEU A 64 -3.60 6.84 9.01
N LEU A 65 -3.88 6.83 10.31
CA LEU A 65 -3.35 5.86 11.25
C LEU A 65 -4.46 4.84 11.49
N LEU A 66 -4.30 3.61 11.01
CA LEU A 66 -5.23 2.54 11.36
C LEU A 66 -4.73 1.89 12.64
N VAL A 67 -5.49 2.05 13.71
CA VAL A 67 -5.17 1.51 15.02
C VAL A 67 -6.14 0.34 15.27
N ALA A 68 -5.67 -0.88 15.05
CA ALA A 68 -6.50 -2.07 15.16
C ALA A 68 -6.42 -2.67 16.57
N ARG A 69 -7.59 -3.00 17.15
CA ARG A 69 -7.69 -3.68 18.44
C ARG A 69 -8.06 -5.14 18.17
N ALA A 70 -7.15 -6.08 18.45
CA ALA A 70 -7.45 -7.50 18.34
C ALA A 70 -8.27 -7.93 19.56
N CYS A 71 -9.59 -8.11 19.40
CA CYS A 71 -10.39 -8.72 20.46
C CYS A 71 -11.55 -9.55 19.89
N VAL A 72 -11.76 -10.73 20.46
CA VAL A 72 -12.81 -11.72 20.17
C VAL A 72 -14.17 -11.26 20.75
N ALA A 73 -15.28 -11.82 20.25
CA ALA A 73 -16.67 -11.83 20.79
C ALA A 73 -17.62 -10.62 20.54
N SER A 74 -18.40 -10.73 19.45
CA SER A 74 -19.71 -10.08 19.13
C SER A 74 -19.98 -8.58 19.39
N GLY A 75 -20.33 -7.88 18.29
CA GLY A 75 -21.42 -6.89 18.21
C GLY A 75 -21.25 -5.53 18.88
N LEU A 76 -20.83 -4.49 18.12
CA LEU A 76 -21.13 -3.05 18.35
C LEU A 76 -20.37 -2.17 17.33
N LEU A 77 -20.98 -1.80 16.21
CA LEU A 77 -20.38 -0.86 15.24
C LEU A 77 -20.63 0.61 15.61
N ASP A 78 -21.74 0.92 16.30
CA ASP A 78 -22.08 2.30 16.66
C ASP A 78 -21.40 2.80 17.95
N VAL A 79 -20.82 1.91 18.76
CA VAL A 79 -20.22 2.27 20.07
C VAL A 79 -18.72 2.55 20.00
N LEU A 80 -18.05 2.17 18.89
CA LEU A 80 -16.60 2.38 18.75
C LEU A 80 -16.20 3.76 18.21
N ARG A 81 -17.12 4.49 17.56
CA ARG A 81 -16.88 5.90 17.17
C ARG A 81 -16.58 6.82 18.36
N GLY A 82 -16.86 6.38 19.59
CA GLY A 82 -16.65 7.16 20.82
C GLY A 82 -15.72 6.53 21.86
N ARG A 83 -14.89 5.52 21.51
CA ARG A 83 -14.11 4.74 22.51
C ARG A 83 -12.59 4.75 22.36
N LEU A 84 -12.03 5.34 21.29
CA LEU A 84 -10.59 5.57 21.19
C LEU A 84 -10.32 7.04 21.47
N ASP A 85 -9.36 7.33 22.34
CA ASP A 85 -8.84 8.69 22.44
C ASP A 85 -8.19 9.08 21.10
N ALA A 86 -8.53 10.26 20.61
CA ALA A 86 -7.85 10.81 19.44
C ALA A 86 -6.38 11.08 19.81
N GLY A 87 -5.46 10.47 19.08
CA GLY A 87 -4.04 10.81 19.12
C GLY A 87 -3.72 11.88 18.08
N ASP A 88 -2.86 12.83 18.43
CA ASP A 88 -2.23 13.74 17.47
C ASP A 88 -0.76 13.32 17.31
N LEU A 89 -0.31 13.13 16.08
CA LEU A 89 1.09 12.78 15.77
C LEU A 89 2.08 13.83 16.29
N ASN A 90 1.64 15.07 16.49
CA ASN A 90 2.43 16.16 17.05
C ASN A 90 2.30 16.32 18.57
N ASN A 91 1.44 15.52 19.23
CA ASN A 91 1.31 15.49 20.68
C ASN A 91 1.60 14.08 21.20
N HIS A 92 2.82 13.89 21.70
CA HIS A 92 3.34 12.61 22.18
C HIS A 92 2.47 11.95 23.26
N GLU A 93 1.98 12.72 24.25
CA GLU A 93 1.14 12.18 25.34
C GLU A 93 -0.18 11.60 24.80
N SER A 94 -0.83 12.33 23.89
CA SER A 94 -2.07 11.87 23.24
C SER A 94 -1.82 10.61 22.40
N LEU A 95 -0.67 10.53 21.74
CA LEU A 95 -0.28 9.40 20.91
C LEU A 95 -0.02 8.15 21.75
N VAL A 96 0.72 8.27 22.85
CA VAL A 96 0.94 7.17 23.82
C VAL A 96 -0.39 6.70 24.41
N LYS A 97 -1.29 7.62 24.79
CA LYS A 97 -2.62 7.28 25.33
C LYS A 97 -3.45 6.47 24.34
N ALA A 98 -3.42 6.84 23.05
CA ALA A 98 -4.10 6.11 21.99
C ALA A 98 -3.47 4.72 21.75
N ILE A 99 -2.13 4.65 21.68
CA ILE A 99 -1.38 3.40 21.46
C ILE A 99 -1.60 2.39 22.58
N LYS A 100 -1.74 2.83 23.84
CA LYS A 100 -2.05 1.95 24.98
C LYS A 100 -3.39 1.22 24.88
N GLN A 101 -4.27 1.61 23.97
CA GLN A 101 -5.61 1.03 23.82
C GLN A 101 -5.68 -0.09 22.78
N VAL A 102 -4.57 -0.39 22.10
CA VAL A 102 -4.52 -1.30 20.95
C VAL A 102 -3.36 -2.28 21.04
N ASP A 103 -3.36 -3.28 20.16
CA ASP A 103 -2.30 -4.27 20.09
C ASP A 103 -1.38 -4.04 18.88
N VAL A 104 -1.90 -3.38 17.85
CA VAL A 104 -1.24 -3.25 16.55
C VAL A 104 -1.37 -1.82 16.04
N VAL A 105 -0.27 -1.29 15.52
CA VAL A 105 -0.22 0.02 14.87
C VAL A 105 0.09 -0.16 13.39
N ILE A 106 -0.73 0.40 12.51
CA ILE A 106 -0.48 0.44 11.06
C ILE A 106 -0.40 1.91 10.62
N SER A 107 0.79 2.33 10.23
CA SER A 107 1.06 3.65 9.68
C SER A 107 0.89 3.63 8.17
N THR A 108 0.02 4.51 7.66
CA THR A 108 -0.10 4.79 6.22
C THR A 108 0.16 6.27 5.93
N THR A 109 1.06 6.89 6.68
CA THR A 109 1.42 8.31 6.48
C THR A 109 2.04 8.51 5.09
N GLY A 110 1.55 9.51 4.35
CA GLY A 110 1.97 9.83 2.98
C GLY A 110 3.33 10.53 2.90
N LYS A 111 3.71 11.10 1.74
CA LYS A 111 5.02 11.77 1.55
C LYS A 111 4.98 13.28 1.78
N THR A 112 3.81 13.92 1.74
CA THR A 112 3.72 15.39 1.79
C THR A 112 2.62 15.85 2.76
N SER A 113 3.01 16.58 3.78
CA SER A 113 2.13 17.54 4.46
C SER A 113 2.22 18.88 3.71
N THR A 114 1.11 19.61 3.68
CA THR A 114 1.00 20.91 3.01
C THR A 114 1.77 22.04 3.71
N ASP A 115 2.41 21.75 4.84
CA ASP A 115 3.09 22.70 5.72
C ASP A 115 4.63 22.60 5.67
N GLY A 116 5.19 21.75 4.81
CA GLY A 116 6.63 21.57 4.66
C GLY A 116 7.27 20.62 5.68
N SER A 117 6.47 19.95 6.53
CA SER A 117 6.97 18.81 7.32
C SER A 117 7.22 17.58 6.44
N SER A 118 8.12 16.69 6.89
CA SER A 118 8.38 15.41 6.21
C SER A 118 7.59 14.32 6.96
N PRO A 119 6.49 13.79 6.42
CA PRO A 119 5.67 12.82 7.16
C PRO A 119 6.36 11.46 7.38
N LEU A 120 7.53 11.25 6.78
CA LEU A 120 8.44 10.15 7.14
C LEU A 120 9.13 10.42 8.48
N LEU A 121 9.47 11.67 8.81
CA LEU A 121 10.04 12.04 10.11
C LEU A 121 9.02 11.87 11.25
N ASP A 122 7.73 12.06 10.97
CA ASP A 122 6.68 11.84 11.96
C ASP A 122 6.57 10.37 12.41
N GLN A 123 7.09 9.42 11.62
CA GLN A 123 7.12 8.01 12.03
C GLN A 123 8.15 7.73 13.13
N PHE A 124 9.19 8.56 13.29
CA PHE A 124 10.07 8.46 14.46
C PHE A 124 9.33 8.85 15.75
N LYS A 125 8.34 9.75 15.68
CA LYS A 125 7.46 10.06 16.81
C LYS A 125 6.59 8.86 17.18
N LEU A 126 6.09 8.12 16.17
CA LEU A 126 5.38 6.86 16.39
C LEU A 126 6.26 5.82 17.08
N ILE A 127 7.52 5.65 16.65
CA ILE A 127 8.46 4.73 17.30
C ILE A 127 8.63 5.08 18.79
N ALA A 128 8.88 6.36 19.10
CA ALA A 128 9.03 6.81 20.48
C ALA A 128 7.77 6.52 21.32
N ALA A 129 6.59 6.80 20.78
CA ALA A 129 5.32 6.57 21.48
C ALA A 129 4.98 5.08 21.63
N ILE A 130 5.29 4.24 20.63
CA ILE A 130 5.14 2.79 20.70
C ILE A 130 6.01 2.20 21.79
N LYS A 131 7.28 2.63 21.85
CA LYS A 131 8.24 2.22 22.89
C LYS A 131 7.74 2.56 24.29
N GLU A 132 7.27 3.80 24.49
CA GLU A 132 6.76 4.24 25.79
C GLU A 132 5.47 3.51 26.19
N ALA A 133 4.58 3.23 25.23
CA ALA A 133 3.35 2.51 25.49
C ALA A 133 3.60 1.06 25.92
N GLY A 134 4.58 0.39 25.30
CA GLY A 134 5.09 -0.92 25.72
C GLY A 134 4.15 -2.12 25.49
N ASN A 135 2.97 -1.89 24.91
CA ASN A 135 1.92 -2.93 24.72
C ASN A 135 1.74 -3.39 23.27
N ILE A 136 2.51 -2.85 22.32
CA ILE A 136 2.34 -3.17 20.90
C ILE A 136 2.95 -4.53 20.54
N LYS A 137 2.13 -5.38 19.94
CA LYS A 137 2.46 -6.73 19.45
C LYS A 137 2.93 -6.73 18.00
N ARG A 138 2.57 -5.72 17.22
CA ARG A 138 3.04 -5.53 15.84
C ARG A 138 2.94 -4.08 15.38
N PHE A 139 3.99 -3.60 14.72
CA PHE A 139 4.02 -2.32 14.04
C PHE A 139 4.25 -2.50 12.54
N PHE A 140 3.38 -1.89 11.74
CA PHE A 140 3.52 -1.77 10.30
C PHE A 140 3.85 -0.31 9.98
N PRO A 141 5.12 0.05 9.71
CA PRO A 141 5.45 1.39 9.25
C PRO A 141 4.92 1.64 7.83
N SER A 142 4.88 2.91 7.42
CA SER A 142 4.51 3.32 6.07
C SER A 142 5.59 2.91 5.06
N GLU A 143 5.46 1.70 4.54
CA GLU A 143 6.38 1.05 3.60
C GLU A 143 5.75 1.01 2.19
N PHE A 144 4.79 0.11 1.97
CA PHE A 144 3.87 0.00 0.84
C PHE A 144 4.45 0.38 -0.54
N GLY A 145 5.60 -0.21 -0.88
CA GLY A 145 6.29 0.02 -2.15
C GLY A 145 7.43 -0.96 -2.37
N ASN A 146 8.52 -0.48 -2.99
CA ASN A 146 9.76 -1.26 -3.14
C ASN A 146 10.38 -1.56 -1.78
N ASP A 147 11.10 -2.68 -1.70
CA ASP A 147 11.91 -3.00 -0.53
C ASP A 147 13.15 -2.10 -0.46
N VAL A 148 13.14 -1.14 0.46
CA VAL A 148 14.16 -0.09 0.55
C VAL A 148 15.55 -0.59 0.96
N ASP A 149 15.67 -1.83 1.44
CA ASP A 149 16.97 -2.47 1.72
C ASP A 149 17.55 -3.18 0.48
N ARG A 150 16.79 -3.27 -0.64
CA ARG A 150 17.15 -4.01 -1.86
C ARG A 150 16.83 -3.21 -3.13
N VAL A 151 17.41 -2.01 -3.21
CA VAL A 151 17.21 -1.08 -4.34
C VAL A 151 18.53 -0.56 -4.88
N ASN A 152 18.58 -0.33 -6.18
CA ASN A 152 19.67 0.30 -6.92
C ASN A 152 19.24 1.68 -7.45
N ALA A 153 18.45 2.40 -6.66
CA ALA A 153 17.85 3.67 -7.07
C ALA A 153 18.86 4.82 -7.17
N VAL A 154 18.56 5.77 -8.05
CA VAL A 154 19.26 7.06 -8.17
C VAL A 154 18.51 8.19 -7.47
N GLU A 155 19.15 9.35 -7.32
CA GLU A 155 18.47 10.52 -6.73
C GLU A 155 17.31 11.00 -7.62
N PRO A 156 16.22 11.51 -7.03
CA PRO A 156 15.98 11.70 -5.59
C PRO A 156 15.36 10.47 -4.88
N ALA A 157 15.08 9.37 -5.60
CA ALA A 157 14.45 8.18 -5.02
C ALA A 157 15.37 7.52 -3.98
N LYS A 158 16.68 7.51 -4.23
CA LYS A 158 17.72 7.01 -3.31
C LYS A 158 17.60 7.63 -1.91
N THR A 159 17.56 8.96 -1.80
CA THR A 159 17.41 9.64 -0.50
C THR A 159 16.10 9.25 0.19
N ALA A 160 15.00 9.13 -0.56
CA ALA A 160 13.72 8.74 0.02
C ALA A 160 13.72 7.29 0.55
N TYR A 161 14.38 6.37 -0.15
CA TYR A 161 14.55 4.98 0.32
C TYR A 161 15.50 4.89 1.50
N ALA A 162 16.60 5.64 1.52
CA ALA A 162 17.52 5.69 2.65
C ALA A 162 16.82 6.15 3.95
N MET A 163 15.88 7.11 3.87
CA MET A 163 15.08 7.54 5.02
C MET A 163 14.20 6.41 5.58
N LYS A 164 13.57 5.61 4.71
CA LYS A 164 12.79 4.45 5.16
C LYS A 164 13.68 3.34 5.73
N ALA A 165 14.85 3.11 5.14
CA ALA A 165 15.83 2.16 5.69
C ALA A 165 16.28 2.58 7.10
N GLN A 166 16.52 3.87 7.33
CA GLN A 166 16.80 4.41 8.68
C GLN A 166 15.63 4.17 9.64
N LEU A 167 14.39 4.34 9.19
CA LEU A 167 13.20 4.02 9.98
C LEU A 167 13.16 2.54 10.39
N ARG A 168 13.45 1.62 9.46
CA ARG A 168 13.54 0.17 9.76
C ARG A 168 14.58 -0.13 10.84
N ARG A 169 15.80 0.43 10.69
CA ARG A 169 16.87 0.27 11.68
C ARG A 169 16.47 0.83 13.05
N ALA A 170 15.73 1.94 13.12
CA ALA A 170 15.24 2.47 14.38
C ALA A 170 14.18 1.56 15.04
N ILE A 171 13.27 0.99 14.25
CA ILE A 171 12.27 0.01 14.74
C ILE A 171 12.99 -1.22 15.33
N GLU A 172 13.97 -1.76 14.60
CA GLU A 172 14.76 -2.92 15.01
C GLU A 172 15.59 -2.64 16.27
N ALA A 173 16.27 -1.49 16.33
CA ALA A 173 17.09 -1.10 17.47
C ALA A 173 16.27 -0.94 18.76
N GLU A 174 15.00 -0.54 18.63
CA GLU A 174 14.07 -0.42 19.75
C GLU A 174 13.37 -1.73 20.13
N GLY A 175 13.68 -2.83 19.42
CA GLY A 175 13.08 -4.14 19.67
C GLY A 175 11.57 -4.17 19.44
N ILE A 176 11.03 -3.22 18.67
CA ILE A 176 9.59 -3.15 18.38
C ILE A 176 9.21 -4.29 17.43
N PRO A 177 8.25 -5.16 17.77
CA PRO A 177 7.75 -6.19 16.86
C PRO A 177 7.22 -5.58 15.56
N TYR A 178 7.66 -6.04 14.39
CA TYR A 178 7.34 -5.37 13.12
C TYR A 178 6.92 -6.32 11.99
N THR A 179 6.30 -5.73 10.97
CA THR A 179 6.22 -6.30 9.61
C THR A 179 6.39 -5.18 8.61
N PHE A 180 7.36 -5.31 7.71
CA PHE A 180 7.58 -4.35 6.63
C PHE A 180 6.85 -4.84 5.38
N VAL A 181 5.92 -4.06 4.86
CA VAL A 181 5.11 -4.46 3.69
C VAL A 181 5.74 -3.92 2.40
N SER A 182 6.30 -4.81 1.59
CA SER A 182 6.75 -4.51 0.24
C SER A 182 5.68 -4.90 -0.78
N SER A 183 4.80 -3.95 -1.08
CA SER A 183 3.64 -4.15 -1.96
C SER A 183 3.92 -3.81 -3.43
N ASN A 184 5.14 -3.42 -3.77
CA ASN A 184 5.53 -3.04 -5.13
C ASN A 184 4.67 -1.89 -5.69
N TYR A 185 4.26 -1.93 -6.96
CA TYR A 185 3.41 -0.88 -7.53
C TYR A 185 1.95 -1.05 -7.13
N PHE A 186 1.35 0.06 -6.69
CA PHE A 186 -0.10 0.19 -6.67
C PHE A 186 -0.61 0.17 -8.11
N ALA A 187 -1.54 -0.74 -8.40
CA ALA A 187 -2.10 -0.92 -9.73
C ALA A 187 -2.67 0.40 -10.28
N GLY A 188 -3.46 1.13 -9.50
CA GLY A 188 -4.05 2.40 -9.90
C GLY A 188 -3.09 3.57 -9.95
N TYR A 189 -1.86 3.41 -9.45
CA TYR A 189 -0.81 4.42 -9.64
C TYR A 189 -0.01 4.19 -10.91
N ASN A 190 0.28 2.94 -11.31
CA ASN A 190 1.18 2.71 -12.44
C ASN A 190 0.47 2.22 -13.72
N LEU A 191 -0.46 1.27 -13.61
CA LEU A 191 -1.13 0.68 -14.77
C LEU A 191 -1.90 1.67 -15.64
N PRO A 192 -2.50 2.77 -15.13
CA PRO A 192 -3.15 3.75 -15.98
C PRO A 192 -2.21 4.49 -16.94
N HIS A 193 -0.88 4.42 -16.77
CA HIS A 193 0.03 5.16 -17.64
C HIS A 193 1.36 4.45 -17.94
N PHE A 194 1.55 3.23 -17.46
CA PHE A 194 2.74 2.39 -17.66
C PHE A 194 4.04 3.13 -17.28
N GLY A 195 4.00 3.87 -16.17
CA GLY A 195 5.14 4.68 -15.73
C GLY A 195 5.38 5.99 -16.50
N GLN A 196 4.51 6.38 -17.43
CA GLN A 196 4.61 7.65 -18.18
C GLN A 196 3.83 8.77 -17.46
N PRO A 197 4.48 9.72 -16.77
CA PRO A 197 3.79 10.66 -15.87
C PRO A 197 2.79 11.62 -16.55
N GLU A 198 2.95 11.83 -17.86
CA GLU A 198 2.12 12.73 -18.68
C GLU A 198 0.77 12.11 -19.07
N LEU A 199 0.61 10.79 -18.92
CA LEU A 199 -0.61 10.10 -19.34
C LEU A 199 -1.60 9.94 -18.16
N SER A 200 -2.89 9.99 -18.48
CA SER A 200 -3.99 9.71 -17.55
C SER A 200 -4.73 8.40 -17.85
N ALA A 201 -4.37 7.72 -18.96
CA ALA A 201 -4.92 6.44 -19.38
C ALA A 201 -3.87 5.66 -20.22
N PRO A 202 -4.01 4.32 -20.32
CA PRO A 202 -3.03 3.51 -21.04
C PRO A 202 -2.86 3.98 -22.49
N PRO A 203 -1.63 3.99 -23.03
CA PRO A 203 -1.34 4.56 -24.34
C PRO A 203 -2.05 3.81 -25.47
N ARG A 204 -2.60 4.53 -26.46
CA ARG A 204 -3.30 3.92 -27.64
C ARG A 204 -2.57 4.11 -28.97
N GLU A 205 -1.50 4.91 -29.00
CA GLU A 205 -0.70 5.17 -30.20
C GLU A 205 0.75 4.74 -30.02
N LYS A 206 1.42 5.26 -28.99
CA LYS A 206 2.84 5.03 -28.72
C LYS A 206 3.06 4.62 -27.28
N ALA A 207 3.89 3.62 -27.06
CA ALA A 207 4.32 3.20 -25.73
C ALA A 207 5.79 3.56 -25.53
N ILE A 208 6.09 4.32 -24.48
CA ILE A 208 7.46 4.57 -24.04
C ILE A 208 7.90 3.40 -23.15
N ILE A 209 9.06 2.82 -23.47
CA ILE A 209 9.64 1.68 -22.78
C ILE A 209 11.00 2.11 -22.23
N LEU A 210 11.16 2.10 -20.90
CA LEU A 210 12.42 2.46 -20.26
C LEU A 210 13.40 1.29 -20.34
N GLY A 211 14.65 1.57 -20.70
CA GLY A 211 15.67 0.54 -20.92
C GLY A 211 15.31 -0.37 -22.09
N ASP A 212 15.56 -1.67 -21.92
CA ASP A 212 15.18 -2.71 -22.90
C ASP A 212 13.74 -3.23 -22.69
N GLY A 213 13.08 -2.81 -21.61
CA GLY A 213 11.72 -3.20 -21.27
C GLY A 213 11.54 -4.63 -20.75
N ASN A 214 12.62 -5.34 -20.42
CA ASN A 214 12.58 -6.73 -19.97
C ASN A 214 12.53 -6.96 -18.45
N PRO A 215 13.09 -6.08 -17.59
CA PRO A 215 12.90 -6.20 -16.15
C PRO A 215 11.42 -6.25 -15.76
N LYS A 216 11.09 -7.14 -14.83
CA LYS A 216 9.72 -7.36 -14.37
C LYS A 216 9.38 -6.36 -13.27
N ALA A 217 8.21 -5.77 -13.38
CA ALA A 217 7.55 -5.03 -12.33
C ALA A 217 6.36 -5.85 -11.80
N VAL A 218 5.95 -5.55 -10.57
CA VAL A 218 4.88 -6.23 -9.87
C VAL A 218 3.79 -5.24 -9.51
N PHE A 219 2.56 -5.54 -9.91
CA PHE A 219 1.42 -4.65 -9.74
C PHE A 219 0.39 -5.28 -8.81
N VAL A 220 -0.03 -4.57 -7.76
CA VAL A 220 -1.00 -5.08 -6.80
C VAL A 220 -2.12 -4.06 -6.64
N ALA A 221 -3.37 -4.50 -6.78
CA ALA A 221 -4.51 -3.62 -6.56
C ALA A 221 -4.58 -3.21 -5.09
N GLU A 222 -4.94 -1.95 -4.83
CA GLU A 222 -4.82 -1.33 -3.51
C GLU A 222 -5.67 -2.07 -2.46
N HIS A 223 -6.83 -2.61 -2.85
CA HIS A 223 -7.67 -3.41 -1.98
C HIS A 223 -7.07 -4.78 -1.63
N ASP A 224 -6.28 -5.37 -2.53
CA ASP A 224 -5.54 -6.61 -2.27
C ASP A 224 -4.36 -6.36 -1.34
N ILE A 225 -3.67 -5.22 -1.49
CA ILE A 225 -2.63 -4.77 -0.56
C ILE A 225 -3.21 -4.66 0.85
N GLY A 226 -4.40 -4.04 0.99
CA GLY A 226 -5.12 -3.99 2.25
C GLY A 226 -5.44 -5.38 2.80
N THR A 227 -5.97 -6.27 1.96
CA THR A 227 -6.34 -7.64 2.35
C THR A 227 -5.14 -8.44 2.88
N TYR A 228 -4.03 -8.47 2.14
CA TYR A 228 -2.82 -9.17 2.56
C TYR A 228 -2.18 -8.55 3.80
N THR A 229 -2.16 -7.22 3.91
CA THR A 229 -1.65 -6.53 5.10
C THR A 229 -2.42 -6.93 6.35
N ILE A 230 -3.76 -6.95 6.27
CA ILE A 230 -4.61 -7.33 7.40
C ILE A 230 -4.45 -8.81 7.75
N LYS A 231 -4.35 -9.70 6.77
CA LYS A 231 -4.07 -11.12 7.03
C LYS A 231 -2.73 -11.34 7.77
N ALA A 232 -1.76 -10.47 7.55
CA ALA A 232 -0.45 -10.54 8.19
C ALA A 232 -0.38 -9.98 9.60
N VAL A 233 -1.42 -9.29 10.10
CA VAL A 233 -1.40 -8.57 11.38
C VAL A 233 -1.05 -9.49 12.56
N ASP A 234 -1.76 -10.61 12.67
CA ASP A 234 -1.60 -11.56 13.79
C ASP A 234 -0.89 -12.86 13.37
N ASP A 235 -0.43 -12.95 12.12
CA ASP A 235 0.28 -14.14 11.64
C ASP A 235 1.70 -14.18 12.25
N PRO A 236 2.06 -15.25 12.99
CA PRO A 236 3.41 -15.37 13.54
C PRO A 236 4.48 -15.53 12.46
N ARG A 237 4.14 -15.99 11.26
CA ARG A 237 5.08 -16.17 10.13
C ARG A 237 5.58 -14.83 9.56
N THR A 238 4.88 -13.74 9.83
CA THR A 238 5.24 -12.38 9.36
C THR A 238 5.89 -11.52 10.45
N LEU A 239 6.05 -12.06 11.67
CA LEU A 239 6.68 -11.36 12.79
C LEU A 239 8.16 -11.11 12.50
N ASN A 240 8.57 -9.85 12.55
CA ASN A 240 9.93 -9.38 12.28
C ASN A 240 10.42 -9.84 10.89
N LYS A 241 9.53 -9.72 9.89
CA LYS A 241 9.78 -10.07 8.49
C LYS A 241 9.36 -8.96 7.54
N ILE A 242 9.90 -9.02 6.34
CA ILE A 242 9.37 -8.32 5.17
C ILE A 242 8.29 -9.21 4.54
N LEU A 243 7.07 -8.70 4.43
CA LEU A 243 5.99 -9.31 3.67
C LEU A 243 6.03 -8.76 2.24
N TYR A 244 6.45 -9.58 1.30
CA TYR A 244 6.44 -9.24 -0.12
C TYR A 244 5.10 -9.61 -0.75
N MET A 245 4.63 -8.79 -1.69
CA MET A 245 3.47 -9.12 -2.51
C MET A 245 3.93 -9.25 -3.97
N ARG A 246 4.27 -10.48 -4.38
CA ARG A 246 4.68 -10.84 -5.74
C ARG A 246 3.73 -11.88 -6.34
N PRO A 247 2.43 -11.56 -6.48
CA PRO A 247 1.47 -12.50 -7.05
C PRO A 247 1.89 -12.87 -8.49
N PRO A 248 2.04 -14.17 -8.83
CA PRO A 248 2.66 -14.59 -10.09
C PRO A 248 1.98 -14.02 -11.36
N LYS A 249 0.65 -13.85 -11.33
CA LYS A 249 -0.11 -13.34 -12.49
C LYS A 249 0.00 -11.82 -12.69
N ASN A 250 0.73 -11.12 -11.82
CA ASN A 250 0.88 -9.66 -11.89
C ASN A 250 2.33 -9.20 -12.06
N MET A 251 3.21 -10.11 -12.46
CA MET A 251 4.61 -9.82 -12.76
C MET A 251 4.78 -9.61 -14.26
N TYR A 252 4.90 -8.36 -14.70
CA TYR A 252 5.03 -8.00 -16.11
C TYR A 252 6.24 -7.12 -16.34
N SER A 253 6.95 -7.36 -17.42
CA SER A 253 7.87 -6.38 -17.99
C SER A 253 7.08 -5.34 -18.78
N LEU A 254 7.68 -4.19 -19.09
CA LEU A 254 7.01 -3.20 -19.95
C LEU A 254 6.68 -3.79 -21.34
N ASN A 255 7.56 -4.63 -21.89
CA ASN A 255 7.30 -5.31 -23.16
C ASN A 255 6.06 -6.20 -23.10
N GLU A 256 5.89 -6.97 -22.02
CA GLU A 256 4.74 -7.85 -21.85
C GLU A 256 3.47 -7.06 -21.54
N LEU A 257 3.57 -6.01 -20.72
CA LEU A 257 2.44 -5.13 -20.40
C LEU A 257 1.90 -4.43 -21.63
N VAL A 258 2.78 -3.92 -22.50
CA VAL A 258 2.41 -3.35 -23.81
C VAL A 258 1.78 -4.43 -24.69
N SER A 259 2.36 -5.63 -24.76
CA SER A 259 1.80 -6.72 -25.58
C SER A 259 0.41 -7.16 -25.10
N LEU A 260 0.20 -7.21 -23.78
CA LEU A 260 -1.10 -7.48 -23.17
C LEU A 260 -2.11 -6.39 -23.54
N TRP A 261 -1.70 -5.13 -23.47
CA TRP A 261 -2.54 -4.01 -23.81
C TRP A 261 -2.91 -3.96 -25.30
N GLU A 262 -1.94 -4.17 -26.20
CA GLU A 262 -2.15 -4.27 -27.65
C GLU A 262 -3.20 -5.35 -28.00
N LYS A 263 -3.13 -6.50 -27.32
CA LYS A 263 -4.13 -7.57 -27.46
C LYS A 263 -5.52 -7.11 -27.04
N LYS A 264 -5.63 -6.36 -25.94
CA LYS A 264 -6.93 -5.87 -25.43
C LYS A 264 -7.56 -4.82 -26.34
N ILE A 265 -6.77 -3.91 -26.91
CA ILE A 265 -7.28 -2.85 -27.80
C ILE A 265 -7.31 -3.26 -29.29
N GLY A 266 -6.81 -4.43 -29.64
CA GLY A 266 -6.77 -4.93 -31.03
C GLY A 266 -5.88 -4.09 -31.95
N LYS A 267 -4.85 -3.44 -31.40
CA LYS A 267 -3.96 -2.53 -32.13
C LYS A 267 -2.53 -2.63 -31.62
N THR A 268 -1.57 -2.72 -32.55
CA THR A 268 -0.13 -2.63 -32.26
C THR A 268 0.28 -1.17 -32.05
N LEU A 269 1.06 -0.92 -31.00
CA LEU A 269 1.57 0.40 -30.67
C LEU A 269 2.97 0.61 -31.25
N GLU A 270 3.31 1.85 -31.55
CA GLU A 270 4.71 2.22 -31.78
C GLU A 270 5.46 2.12 -30.44
N ARG A 271 6.46 1.25 -30.37
CA ARG A 271 7.28 1.06 -29.16
C ARG A 271 8.55 1.90 -29.27
N ILE A 272 8.70 2.85 -28.34
CA ILE A 272 9.86 3.74 -28.28
C ILE A 272 10.67 3.36 -27.05
N TYR A 273 11.87 2.82 -27.27
CA TYR A 273 12.79 2.47 -26.20
C TYR A 273 13.65 3.68 -25.82
N VAL A 274 13.74 3.96 -24.52
CA VAL A 274 14.56 5.03 -23.95
C VAL A 274 15.72 4.39 -23.20
N PRO A 275 16.94 4.43 -23.76
CA PRO A 275 18.14 3.91 -23.09
C PRO A 275 18.35 4.50 -21.70
N GLU A 276 19.00 3.75 -20.81
CA GLU A 276 19.20 4.14 -19.41
C GLU A 276 19.87 5.52 -19.27
N ASP A 277 20.90 5.81 -20.06
CA ASP A 277 21.60 7.10 -20.04
C ASP A 277 20.66 8.28 -20.34
N GLN A 278 19.68 8.08 -21.23
CA GLN A 278 18.64 9.06 -21.51
C GLN A 278 17.62 9.18 -20.37
N VAL A 279 17.24 8.06 -19.73
CA VAL A 279 16.37 8.09 -18.54
C VAL A 279 17.04 8.87 -17.40
N LEU A 280 18.33 8.59 -17.15
CA LEU A 280 19.12 9.29 -16.13
C LEU A 280 19.22 10.78 -16.42
N LYS A 281 19.43 11.16 -17.69
CA LYS A 281 19.41 12.56 -18.12
C LYS A 281 18.05 13.23 -17.87
N GLN A 282 16.95 12.56 -18.23
CA GLN A 282 15.59 13.07 -17.99
C GLN A 282 15.30 13.28 -16.49
N ILE A 283 15.79 12.38 -15.62
CA ILE A 283 15.68 12.55 -14.16
C ILE A 283 16.39 13.83 -13.68
N GLN A 284 17.58 14.10 -14.20
CA GLN A 284 18.34 15.30 -13.84
C GLN A 284 17.61 16.58 -14.27
N GLU A 285 17.09 16.59 -15.50
CA GLU A 285 16.51 17.78 -16.16
C GLU A 285 15.04 18.05 -15.78
N SER A 286 14.28 17.03 -15.37
CA SER A 286 12.86 17.19 -15.04
C SER A 286 12.64 18.02 -13.77
N PRO A 287 11.49 18.70 -13.59
CA PRO A 287 11.15 19.33 -12.32
C PRO A 287 10.72 18.31 -11.26
N ILE A 288 10.73 18.72 -9.99
CA ILE A 288 9.96 18.02 -8.96
C ILE A 288 8.48 18.29 -9.25
N PRO A 289 7.59 17.28 -9.15
CA PRO A 289 7.86 15.91 -8.69
C PRO A 289 8.10 14.86 -9.80
N ILE A 290 8.10 15.26 -11.09
CA ILE A 290 8.33 14.35 -12.23
C ILE A 290 9.63 13.55 -12.08
N LYS A 291 10.73 14.19 -11.68
CA LYS A 291 12.01 13.49 -11.48
C LYS A 291 11.98 12.40 -10.41
N ILE A 292 11.11 12.54 -9.39
CA ILE A 292 10.93 11.51 -8.35
C ILE A 292 10.27 10.29 -8.98
N THR A 293 9.20 10.50 -9.76
CA THR A 293 8.51 9.42 -10.47
C THR A 293 9.44 8.71 -11.44
N LEU A 294 10.23 9.45 -12.23
CA LEU A 294 11.19 8.88 -13.16
C LEU A 294 12.29 8.09 -12.45
N ALA A 295 12.82 8.58 -11.33
CA ALA A 295 13.83 7.85 -10.55
C ALA A 295 13.28 6.54 -9.95
N ILE A 296 12.01 6.51 -9.53
CA ILE A 296 11.33 5.28 -9.10
C ILE A 296 11.12 4.35 -10.29
N CYS A 297 10.69 4.87 -11.44
CA CYS A 297 10.51 4.07 -12.65
C CYS A 297 11.85 3.49 -13.16
N HIS A 298 12.97 4.21 -13.05
CA HIS A 298 14.31 3.69 -13.33
C HIS A 298 14.66 2.51 -12.42
N SER A 299 14.50 2.66 -11.09
CA SER A 299 14.70 1.59 -10.11
C SER A 299 13.89 0.32 -10.43
N VAL A 300 12.65 0.47 -10.89
CA VAL A 300 11.80 -0.71 -11.18
C VAL A 300 12.01 -1.25 -12.60
N TYR A 301 11.89 -0.42 -13.63
CA TYR A 301 11.85 -0.86 -15.03
C TYR A 301 13.22 -1.00 -15.69
N VAL A 302 14.27 -0.40 -15.12
CA VAL A 302 15.65 -0.53 -15.63
C VAL A 302 16.48 -1.41 -14.72
N MET A 303 16.50 -1.13 -13.41
CA MET A 303 17.28 -1.92 -12.45
C MET A 303 16.58 -3.24 -12.05
N GLY A 304 15.27 -3.35 -12.22
CA GLY A 304 14.52 -4.55 -11.87
C GLY A 304 14.34 -4.75 -10.37
N ASP A 305 14.41 -3.70 -9.55
CA ASP A 305 14.49 -3.79 -8.08
C ASP A 305 13.29 -4.47 -7.40
N GLN A 306 12.19 -4.71 -8.13
CA GLN A 306 11.06 -5.48 -7.60
C GLN A 306 11.22 -6.99 -7.77
N THR A 307 12.15 -7.47 -8.59
CA THR A 307 12.29 -8.91 -8.94
C THR A 307 13.73 -9.37 -9.18
N ASN A 308 14.74 -8.50 -9.06
CA ASN A 308 16.15 -8.83 -9.28
C ASN A 308 16.83 -9.55 -8.09
N PHE A 309 16.04 -10.03 -7.14
CA PHE A 309 16.50 -10.80 -5.99
C PHE A 309 15.47 -11.86 -5.58
N GLU A 310 15.96 -12.95 -5.01
CA GLU A 310 15.15 -14.00 -4.41
C GLU A 310 14.72 -13.65 -3.00
N ILE A 311 13.49 -13.99 -2.63
CA ILE A 311 12.99 -13.81 -1.26
C ILE A 311 13.47 -15.00 -0.43
N GLU A 312 14.34 -14.75 0.55
CA GLU A 312 14.78 -15.79 1.46
C GLU A 312 13.97 -15.79 2.75
N PRO A 313 13.64 -16.97 3.32
CA PRO A 313 12.95 -17.09 4.60
C PRO A 313 13.68 -16.39 5.76
N SER A 314 14.98 -16.14 5.63
CA SER A 314 15.80 -15.43 6.63
C SER A 314 15.29 -14.02 6.89
N PHE A 315 14.81 -13.31 5.85
CA PHE A 315 14.37 -11.92 5.96
C PHE A 315 12.92 -11.67 5.55
N GLY A 316 12.31 -12.52 4.74
CA GLY A 316 10.96 -12.26 4.26
C GLY A 316 10.17 -13.46 3.80
N VAL A 317 8.92 -13.19 3.46
CA VAL A 317 7.89 -14.16 3.09
C VAL A 317 7.01 -13.57 2.00
N GLU A 318 6.45 -14.40 1.13
CA GLU A 318 5.60 -13.98 0.01
C GLU A 318 4.11 -14.15 0.36
N ALA A 319 3.31 -13.09 0.16
CA ALA A 319 1.93 -13.03 0.63
C ALA A 319 1.00 -14.00 -0.11
N SER A 320 1.14 -14.18 -1.42
CA SER A 320 0.31 -15.10 -2.19
C SER A 320 0.62 -16.58 -1.89
N GLU A 321 1.84 -16.89 -1.46
CA GLU A 321 2.20 -18.21 -0.92
C GLU A 321 1.65 -18.43 0.50
N LEU A 322 1.70 -17.41 1.37
CA LEU A 322 1.19 -17.50 2.73
C LEU A 322 -0.35 -17.57 2.81
N TYR A 323 -1.03 -16.91 1.86
CA TYR A 323 -2.48 -16.75 1.83
C TYR A 323 -3.05 -17.11 0.43
N PRO A 324 -2.93 -18.37 0.00
CA PRO A 324 -3.34 -18.80 -1.36
C PRO A 324 -4.86 -18.73 -1.57
N ASP A 325 -5.64 -18.53 -0.51
CA ASP A 325 -7.09 -18.34 -0.55
C ASP A 325 -7.50 -16.94 -1.04
N VAL A 326 -6.58 -15.96 -1.02
CA VAL A 326 -6.83 -14.61 -1.50
C VAL A 326 -6.92 -14.59 -3.02
N LYS A 327 -8.12 -14.31 -3.53
CA LYS A 327 -8.35 -14.04 -4.96
C LYS A 327 -7.99 -12.59 -5.27
N TYR A 328 -6.73 -12.35 -5.61
CA TYR A 328 -6.23 -11.03 -5.99
C TYR A 328 -6.66 -10.64 -7.40
N THR A 329 -6.82 -9.34 -7.65
CA THR A 329 -7.09 -8.78 -8.97
C THR A 329 -5.85 -8.91 -9.86
N THR A 330 -6.02 -9.52 -11.02
CA THR A 330 -4.93 -9.64 -11.99
C THR A 330 -4.70 -8.36 -12.78
N VAL A 331 -3.50 -8.17 -13.34
CA VAL A 331 -3.23 -7.05 -14.27
C VAL A 331 -4.15 -7.10 -15.49
N ASP A 332 -4.43 -8.31 -15.99
CA ASP A 332 -5.37 -8.53 -17.10
C ASP A 332 -6.77 -8.00 -16.77
N GLU A 333 -7.35 -8.43 -15.64
CA GLU A 333 -8.66 -7.95 -15.16
C GLU A 333 -8.65 -6.45 -14.83
N TYR A 334 -7.54 -5.91 -14.33
CA TYR A 334 -7.43 -4.49 -14.01
C TYR A 334 -7.50 -3.62 -15.27
N LEU A 335 -6.80 -4.03 -16.34
CA LEU A 335 -6.74 -3.28 -17.59
C LEU A 335 -8.06 -3.29 -18.38
N ASP A 336 -8.96 -4.25 -18.14
CA ASP A 336 -10.30 -4.28 -18.76
C ASP A 336 -11.13 -3.02 -18.44
N ARG A 337 -10.79 -2.30 -17.37
CA ARG A 337 -11.43 -1.03 -17.00
C ARG A 337 -11.16 0.11 -17.97
N PHE A 338 -10.15 -0.04 -18.84
CA PHE A 338 -9.67 1.01 -19.74
C PHE A 338 -9.97 0.73 -21.22
N VAL A 339 -10.44 -0.48 -21.55
CA VAL A 339 -10.77 -0.90 -22.93
C VAL A 339 -12.01 -0.16 -23.41
#